data_AF-A0AAW9KN26-F1
#
_entry.id   AF-A0AAW9KN26-F1
#
_cell.length_a   1.000
_cell.length_b   1.000
_cell.length_c   1.000
_cell.angle_alpha   90.00
_cell.angle_beta   90.00
_cell.angle_gamma   90.00
#
_symmetry.space_group_name_H-M   'P 1'
#
loop_
_entity.id
_entity.type
_entity.pdbx_description
1 polymer ?
#
loop_
_entity_poly.entity_id
_entity_poly.type
_entity_poly.pdbx_seq_one_letter_code
_entity_poly.pdbx_strand_id
1 'polypeptide(L)'
;PVSDYWLVDIEEGKEKLEIVGALAKRMVEKAGVPMNIHLTLDRREALKDADFVTTQLRVGLLPARVKDERIPLSHGFLGQETNGAGGLFKALRTVPVILDIAKDISELCPNAWLINFTNPAGIV
;
A
#
# COMPACT_ATOMS: atom_id res chain seq x y z
N PRO A 1 16.97 11.26 11.21
CA PRO A 1 16.12 10.18 11.82
C PRO A 1 14.67 10.45 11.44
N VAL A 2 13.83 9.42 11.27
CA VAL A 2 12.40 9.60 10.95
C VAL A 2 11.66 10.05 12.20
N SER A 3 11.06 11.25 12.17
CA SER A 3 10.29 11.80 13.29
C SER A 3 8.82 11.43 13.26
N ASP A 4 8.25 11.27 12.06
CA ASP A 4 6.83 11.01 11.86
C ASP A 4 6.63 9.88 10.86
N TYR A 5 5.79 8.93 11.22
CA TYR A 5 5.48 7.76 10.41
C TYR A 5 3.96 7.62 10.29
N TRP A 6 3.45 7.87 9.09
CA TRP A 6 2.02 7.84 8.78
C TRP A 6 1.64 6.49 8.18
N LEU A 7 0.75 5.78 8.86
CA LEU A 7 0.12 4.57 8.35
C LEU A 7 -1.26 4.94 7.81
N VAL A 8 -1.46 4.64 6.52
CA VAL A 8 -2.69 4.96 5.80
C VAL A 8 -3.31 3.67 5.28
N ASP A 9 -4.63 3.56 5.41
CA ASP A 9 -5.41 2.49 4.79
C ASP A 9 -6.77 3.05 4.31
N ILE A 10 -7.61 2.19 3.76
CA ILE A 10 -8.99 2.49 3.38
C ILE A 10 -9.96 2.02 4.48
N GLU A 11 -11.23 2.41 4.38
CA GLU A 11 -12.25 2.06 5.39
C GLU A 11 -12.33 0.53 5.62
N GLU A 12 -12.27 -0.28 4.57
CA GLU A 12 -12.29 -1.74 4.67
C GLU A 12 -11.05 -2.34 5.35
N GLY A 13 -9.97 -1.57 5.43
CA GLY A 13 -8.72 -1.93 6.11
C GLY A 13 -8.59 -1.38 7.52
N LYS A 14 -9.51 -0.52 7.97
CA LYS A 14 -9.42 0.25 9.22
C LYS A 14 -9.09 -0.60 10.44
N GLU A 15 -9.80 -1.72 10.64
CA GLU A 15 -9.54 -2.62 11.78
C GLU A 15 -8.10 -3.15 11.78
N LYS A 16 -7.56 -3.50 10.60
CA LYS A 16 -6.18 -3.97 10.47
C LYS A 16 -5.19 -2.85 10.76
N LEU A 17 -5.44 -1.65 10.23
CA LEU A 17 -4.65 -0.44 10.48
C LEU A 17 -4.56 -0.13 11.97
N GLU A 18 -5.68 -0.17 12.69
CA GLU A 18 -5.74 0.09 14.12
C GLU A 18 -4.95 -0.96 14.92
N ILE A 19 -5.09 -2.24 14.59
CA ILE A 19 -4.37 -3.34 15.25
C ILE A 19 -2.86 -3.20 15.08
N VAL A 20 -2.38 -3.06 13.83
CA VAL A 20 -0.94 -2.98 13.56
C VAL A 20 -0.36 -1.63 14.00
N GLY A 21 -1.12 -0.55 13.89
CA GLY A 21 -0.76 0.78 14.35
C GLY A 21 -0.58 0.85 15.86
N ALA A 22 -1.46 0.21 16.63
CA ALA A 22 -1.33 0.10 18.08
C ALA A 22 -0.07 -0.70 18.48
N LEU A 23 0.26 -1.75 17.73
CA LEU A 23 1.51 -2.50 17.95
C LEU A 23 2.73 -1.65 17.63
N ALA A 24 2.73 -0.93 16.50
CA ALA A 24 3.83 -0.04 16.12
C ALA A 24 4.09 1.02 17.18
N LYS A 25 3.05 1.67 17.72
CA LYS A 25 3.17 2.63 18.83
C LYS A 25 3.90 2.02 20.04
N ARG A 26 3.48 0.83 20.48
CA ARG A 26 4.13 0.13 21.61
C ARG A 26 5.59 -0.23 21.31
N MET A 27 5.93 -0.58 20.07
CA MET A 27 7.30 -0.92 19.68
C MET A 27 8.22 0.30 19.78
N VAL A 28 7.77 1.44 19.28
CA VAL A 28 8.54 2.70 19.28
C VAL A 28 8.74 3.22 20.70
N GLU A 29 7.68 3.20 21.52
CA GLU A 29 7.73 3.57 22.94
C GLU A 29 8.70 2.66 23.72
N LYS A 30 8.56 1.34 23.57
CA LYS A 30 9.44 0.37 24.24
C LYS A 30 10.91 0.52 23.84
N ALA A 31 11.17 0.89 22.59
CA ALA A 31 12.52 1.09 22.08
C ALA A 31 13.11 2.47 22.46
N GLY A 32 12.31 3.39 23.02
CA GLY A 32 12.75 4.75 23.33
C GLY A 32 13.10 5.57 22.07
N VAL A 33 12.51 5.24 20.92
CA VAL A 33 12.76 5.96 19.66
C VAL A 33 11.82 7.16 19.59
N PRO A 34 12.32 8.40 19.40
CA PRO A 34 11.48 9.60 19.35
C PRO A 34 10.79 9.74 17.99
N MET A 35 9.83 8.87 17.71
CA MET A 35 9.06 8.84 16.46
C MET A 35 7.55 8.80 16.76
N ASN A 36 6.80 9.65 16.08
CA ASN A 36 5.35 9.71 16.17
C ASN A 36 4.73 8.77 15.14
N ILE A 37 3.82 7.89 15.58
CA ILE A 37 3.04 7.03 14.70
C ILE A 37 1.64 7.62 14.52
N HIS A 38 1.31 8.00 13.29
CA HIS A 38 0.00 8.54 12.92
C HIS A 38 -0.79 7.48 12.15
N LEU A 39 -2.10 7.38 12.40
CA LEU A 39 -3.00 6.50 11.66
C LEU A 39 -4.08 7.39 11.04
N THR A 40 -4.32 7.25 9.73
CA THR A 40 -5.40 8.00 9.06
C THR A 40 -5.99 7.17 7.92
N LEU A 41 -7.22 7.51 7.52
CA LEU A 41 -7.84 7.00 6.30
C LEU A 41 -7.84 8.06 5.19
N ASP A 42 -7.41 9.29 5.49
CA ASP A 42 -7.18 10.34 4.52
C ASP A 42 -5.70 10.36 4.12
N ARG A 43 -5.40 9.79 2.96
CA ARG A 43 -4.02 9.79 2.45
C ARG A 43 -3.47 11.19 2.20
N ARG A 44 -4.31 12.18 1.86
CA ARG A 44 -3.82 13.53 1.53
C ARG A 44 -3.29 14.24 2.78
N GLU A 45 -3.86 13.95 3.94
CA GLU A 45 -3.31 14.37 5.24
C GLU A 45 -1.90 13.80 5.45
N ALA A 46 -1.72 12.51 5.23
CA ALA A 46 -0.43 11.82 5.42
C ALA A 46 0.64 12.20 4.38
N LEU A 47 0.22 12.56 3.15
CA LEU A 47 1.14 12.91 2.07
C LEU A 47 1.72 14.31 2.21
N LYS A 48 1.03 15.21 2.91
CA LYS A 48 1.43 16.61 3.04
C LYS A 48 2.84 16.71 3.63
N ASP A 49 3.74 17.39 2.92
CA ASP A 49 5.13 17.63 3.31
C ASP A 49 5.97 16.35 3.56
N ALA A 50 5.53 15.19 3.07
CA ALA A 50 6.27 13.94 3.22
C ALA A 50 7.61 13.94 2.46
N ASP A 51 8.65 13.33 3.03
CA ASP A 51 9.95 13.13 2.36
C ASP A 51 10.02 11.79 1.58
N PHE A 52 9.30 10.78 2.06
CA PHE A 52 9.27 9.44 1.50
C PHE A 52 7.85 8.89 1.56
N VAL A 53 7.41 8.24 0.49
CA VAL A 53 6.12 7.58 0.39
C VAL A 53 6.33 6.13 -0.01
N THR A 54 5.90 5.20 0.83
CA THR A 54 5.96 3.76 0.53
C THR A 54 4.58 3.26 0.11
N THR A 55 4.49 2.45 -0.95
CA THR A 55 3.23 1.81 -1.34
C THR A 55 3.32 0.31 -1.13
N GLN A 56 2.43 -0.22 -0.29
CA GLN A 56 2.35 -1.64 0.03
C GLN A 56 0.88 -2.11 0.10
N LEU A 57 0.09 -1.70 -0.89
CA LEU A 57 -1.36 -1.87 -0.90
C LEU A 57 -1.81 -3.10 -1.70
N ARG A 58 -3.10 -3.44 -1.60
CA ARG A 58 -3.71 -4.54 -2.36
C ARG A 58 -5.11 -4.17 -2.82
N VAL A 59 -5.21 -3.68 -4.05
CA VAL A 59 -6.52 -3.37 -4.66
C VAL A 59 -7.34 -4.65 -4.86
N GLY A 60 -8.55 -4.67 -4.29
CA GLY A 60 -9.43 -5.84 -4.27
C GLY A 60 -9.15 -6.86 -3.16
N LEU A 61 -8.22 -6.55 -2.26
CA LEU A 61 -7.91 -7.35 -1.06
C LEU A 61 -7.56 -8.82 -1.42
N LEU A 62 -7.56 -9.71 -0.42
CA LEU A 62 -7.32 -11.14 -0.64
C LEU A 62 -8.36 -11.83 -1.54
N PRO A 63 -9.66 -11.47 -1.50
CA PRO A 63 -10.65 -12.07 -2.40
C PRO A 63 -10.33 -11.88 -3.89
N ALA A 64 -9.79 -10.72 -4.30
CA ALA A 64 -9.37 -10.54 -5.69
C ALA A 64 -8.17 -11.44 -6.05
N ARG A 65 -7.19 -11.57 -5.14
CA ARG A 65 -6.06 -12.49 -5.33
C ARG A 65 -6.53 -13.93 -5.51
N VAL A 66 -7.50 -14.38 -4.71
CA VAL A 66 -8.08 -15.73 -4.86
C VAL A 66 -8.66 -15.93 -6.26
N LYS A 67 -9.28 -14.90 -6.86
CA LYS A 67 -9.77 -14.96 -8.24
C LYS A 67 -8.62 -14.99 -9.26
N ASP A 68 -7.60 -14.15 -9.06
CA ASP A 68 -6.40 -14.10 -9.91
C ASP A 68 -5.70 -15.47 -9.99
N GLU A 69 -5.73 -16.24 -8.90
CA GLU A 69 -5.12 -17.57 -8.83
C GLU A 69 -6.08 -18.67 -9.32
N ARG A 70 -7.37 -18.62 -8.93
CA ARG A 70 -8.30 -19.72 -9.24
C ARG A 70 -8.85 -19.71 -10.67
N ILE A 71 -9.12 -18.54 -11.25
CA ILE A 71 -9.72 -18.45 -12.58
C ILE A 71 -8.75 -18.98 -13.66
N PRO A 72 -7.48 -18.55 -13.74
CA PRO A 72 -6.56 -19.11 -14.73
C PRO A 72 -6.35 -20.60 -14.53
N LEU A 73 -6.26 -21.04 -13.26
CA LEU A 73 -6.10 -22.44 -12.90
C LEU A 73 -7.28 -23.30 -13.38
N SER A 74 -8.52 -22.82 -13.27
CA SER A 74 -9.70 -23.56 -13.77
C SER A 74 -9.72 -23.70 -15.30
N HIS A 75 -8.90 -22.93 -16.01
CA HIS A 75 -8.72 -23.02 -17.46
C HIS A 75 -7.42 -23.72 -17.87
N GLY A 76 -6.72 -24.37 -16.94
CA GLY A 76 -5.46 -25.08 -17.22
C GLY A 76 -4.24 -24.18 -17.37
N PHE A 77 -4.33 -22.90 -16.99
CA PHE A 77 -3.22 -21.96 -17.00
C PHE A 77 -2.65 -21.73 -15.59
N LEU A 78 -1.45 -21.17 -15.51
CA LEU A 78 -0.83 -20.80 -14.24
C LEU A 78 -1.68 -19.72 -13.53
N GLY A 79 -2.17 -20.05 -12.33
CA GLY A 79 -2.79 -19.13 -11.40
C GLY A 79 -1.76 -18.56 -10.43
N GLN A 80 -1.25 -17.35 -10.69
CA GLN A 80 -0.27 -16.71 -9.83
C GLN A 80 -0.44 -15.18 -9.85
N GLU A 81 -0.21 -14.56 -8.69
CA GLU A 81 -0.51 -13.15 -8.41
C GLU A 81 0.21 -12.11 -9.29
N THR A 82 1.42 -12.40 -9.77
CA THR A 82 2.32 -11.44 -10.43
C THR A 82 2.73 -11.87 -11.84
N ASN A 83 2.31 -13.04 -12.29
CA ASN A 83 2.64 -13.63 -13.58
C ASN A 83 1.38 -14.10 -14.29
N GLY A 84 1.44 -14.16 -15.63
CA GLY A 84 0.31 -14.61 -16.45
C GLY A 84 -0.95 -13.75 -16.26
N ALA A 85 -2.12 -14.37 -16.42
CA ALA A 85 -3.40 -13.67 -16.33
C ALA A 85 -3.62 -13.01 -14.96
N GLY A 86 -3.27 -13.69 -13.86
CA GLY A 86 -3.40 -13.13 -12.51
C GLY A 86 -2.56 -11.87 -12.31
N GLY A 87 -1.30 -11.90 -12.78
CA GLY A 87 -0.42 -10.72 -12.82
C GLY A 87 -1.01 -9.55 -13.61
N LEU A 88 -1.57 -9.81 -14.79
CA LEU A 88 -2.22 -8.79 -15.60
C LEU A 88 -3.44 -8.18 -14.90
N PHE A 89 -4.35 -9.00 -14.38
CA PHE A 89 -5.53 -8.50 -13.66
C PHE A 89 -5.14 -7.71 -12.41
N LYS A 90 -4.08 -8.12 -11.70
CA LYS A 90 -3.54 -7.35 -10.59
C LYS A 90 -3.02 -5.99 -11.05
N ALA A 91 -2.23 -5.93 -12.13
CA ALA A 91 -1.74 -4.67 -12.68
C ALA A 91 -2.90 -3.74 -13.08
N LEU A 92 -3.91 -4.26 -13.77
CA LEU A 92 -5.08 -3.48 -14.19
C LEU A 92 -5.85 -2.86 -13.03
N ARG A 93 -5.87 -3.51 -11.86
CA ARG A 93 -6.47 -2.94 -10.64
C ARG A 93 -5.55 -1.95 -9.94
N THR A 94 -4.25 -2.23 -9.91
CA THR A 94 -3.28 -1.48 -9.11
C THR A 94 -2.80 -0.20 -9.78
N VAL A 95 -2.45 -0.25 -11.08
CA VAL A 95 -1.81 0.87 -11.79
C VAL A 95 -2.64 2.16 -11.71
N PRO A 96 -3.98 2.15 -11.90
CA PRO A 96 -4.78 3.38 -11.75
C PRO A 96 -4.65 4.02 -10.36
N VAL A 97 -4.67 3.21 -9.30
CA VAL A 97 -4.54 3.70 -7.91
C VAL A 97 -3.15 4.27 -7.64
N ILE A 98 -2.10 3.65 -8.18
CA ILE A 98 -0.74 4.17 -8.05
C ILE A 98 -0.57 5.49 -8.81
N LEU A 99 -1.18 5.63 -9.99
CA LEU A 99 -1.18 6.89 -10.73
C LEU A 99 -1.90 8.01 -9.97
N ASP A 100 -3.02 7.70 -9.30
CA ASP A 100 -3.72 8.65 -8.44
C ASP A 100 -2.85 9.08 -7.24
N ILE A 101 -2.15 8.13 -6.61
CA ILE A 101 -1.19 8.43 -5.53
C ILE A 101 -0.02 9.28 -6.05
N ALA A 102 0.55 8.96 -7.21
CA ALA A 102 1.64 9.72 -7.82
C ALA A 102 1.22 11.16 -8.15
N LYS A 103 -0.04 11.35 -8.57
CA LYS A 103 -0.63 12.68 -8.76
C LYS A 103 -0.71 13.45 -7.44
N ASP A 104 -1.22 12.83 -6.38
CA ASP A 104 -1.29 13.48 -5.05
C ASP A 104 0.12 13.80 -4.51
N ILE A 105 1.10 12.92 -4.71
CA ILE A 105 2.51 13.17 -4.34
C ILE A 105 3.05 14.40 -5.10
N SER A 106 2.82 14.46 -6.41
CA SER A 106 3.28 15.58 -7.24
C SER A 106 2.67 16.93 -6.82
N GLU A 107 1.49 16.92 -6.21
CA GLU A 107 0.80 18.11 -5.69
C GLU A 107 1.23 18.47 -4.26
N LEU A 108 1.28 17.50 -3.36
CA LEU A 108 1.36 17.72 -1.91
C LEU A 108 2.78 17.59 -1.34
N CYS A 109 3.64 16.81 -2.01
CA CYS A 109 5.02 16.56 -1.58
C CYS A 109 5.92 16.29 -2.80
N PRO A 110 6.11 17.28 -3.69
CA PRO A 110 6.79 17.08 -4.99
C PRO A 110 8.27 16.66 -4.88
N ASN A 111 8.88 16.82 -3.70
CA ASN A 111 10.26 16.42 -3.44
C ASN A 111 10.38 15.00 -2.84
N ALA A 112 9.24 14.34 -2.57
CA ALA A 112 9.21 13.04 -1.93
C ALA A 112 9.71 11.93 -2.85
N TRP A 113 10.37 10.93 -2.27
CA TRP A 113 10.65 9.68 -2.97
C TRP A 113 9.49 8.71 -2.88
N LEU A 114 9.00 8.22 -4.02
CA LEU A 114 8.10 7.08 -4.07
C LEU A 114 8.90 5.77 -4.05
N ILE A 115 8.64 4.92 -3.05
CA ILE A 115 9.25 3.61 -2.86
C ILE A 115 8.18 2.54 -2.99
N ASN A 116 8.12 1.88 -4.16
CA ASN A 116 7.06 0.93 -4.49
C ASN A 116 7.38 -0.50 -4.02
N PHE A 117 6.49 -1.08 -3.21
CA PHE A 117 6.42 -2.53 -2.92
C PHE A 117 5.14 -3.15 -3.48
N THR A 118 4.26 -2.35 -4.07
CA THR A 118 2.97 -2.80 -4.58
C THR A 118 3.18 -3.51 -5.89
N ASN A 119 2.82 -4.79 -5.89
CA ASN A 119 2.96 -5.64 -7.05
C ASN A 119 1.88 -5.40 -8.13
N PRO A 120 2.14 -5.75 -9.40
CA PRO A 120 3.42 -6.26 -9.92
C PRO A 120 4.47 -5.15 -10.05
N ALA A 121 5.56 -5.24 -9.27
CA ALA A 121 6.44 -4.10 -9.03
C ALA A 121 7.34 -3.71 -10.22
N GLY A 122 7.42 -4.55 -11.26
CA GLY A 122 8.09 -4.19 -12.51
C GLY A 122 7.20 -3.50 -13.53
N ILE A 123 5.86 -3.56 -13.34
CA ILE A 123 4.87 -2.89 -14.19
C ILE A 123 4.46 -1.56 -13.56
N VAL A 124 4.28 -1.57 -12.23
CA VAL A 124 4.02 -0.40 -11.40
C VAL A 124 5.31 0.39 -11.23
#